data_AF-A0A077WKD2-F1
#
_entry.id   AF-A0A077WKD2-F1
#
_cell.length_a   1.000
_cell.length_b   1.000
_cell.length_c   1.000
_cell.angle_alpha   90.00
_cell.angle_beta   90.00
_cell.angle_gamma   90.00
#
_symmetry.space_group_name_H-M   'P 1'
#
loop_
_entity.id
_entity.type
_entity.pdbx_description
1 polymer ?
#
loop_
_entity_poly.entity_id
_entity_poly.type
_entity_poly.pdbx_seq_one_letter_code
_entity_poly.pdbx_strand_id
1 'polypeptide(L)'
;MDDKDEAWILNQIKKAGGKEAQTDAVLTCPMCFSPLSYNCQRHERYTNQYRAMFVTNCRVIKSERYKDKSSDEAFYPVHCSSCDTHVAMMDEEEVYHFFNTIAT
;
A
#
# COMPACT_ATOMS: atom_id res chain seq x y z
N MET A 1 -6.13 -33.18 -10.50
CA MET A 1 -6.85 -32.11 -11.23
C MET A 1 -6.50 -30.80 -10.53
N ASP A 2 -5.25 -30.38 -10.63
CA ASP A 2 -4.75 -29.11 -10.06
C ASP A 2 -3.55 -28.62 -10.90
N ASP A 3 -2.66 -29.54 -11.30
CA ASP A 3 -1.46 -29.20 -12.09
C ASP A 3 -1.74 -28.65 -13.52
N LYS A 4 -2.88 -29.03 -14.12
CA LYS A 4 -3.23 -28.60 -15.48
C LYS A 4 -3.82 -27.20 -15.52
N ASP A 5 -4.43 -26.74 -14.42
CA ASP A 5 -5.03 -25.42 -14.32
C ASP A 5 -3.95 -24.36 -14.02
N GLU A 6 -2.93 -24.72 -13.22
CA GLU A 6 -1.75 -23.88 -12.97
C GLU A 6 -0.99 -23.56 -14.28
N ALA A 7 -0.81 -24.56 -15.14
CA ALA A 7 -0.11 -24.40 -16.41
C ALA A 7 -0.86 -23.49 -17.41
N TRP A 8 -2.19 -23.49 -17.37
CA TRP A 8 -3.00 -22.62 -18.23
C TRP A 8 -2.92 -21.15 -17.78
N ILE A 9 -2.98 -20.90 -16.47
CA ILE A 9 -2.88 -19.56 -15.88
C ILE A 9 -1.49 -18.95 -16.15
N LEU A 10 -0.40 -19.69 -15.94
CA LEU A 10 0.96 -19.21 -16.17
C LEU A 10 1.22 -18.80 -17.62
N ASN A 11 0.64 -19.55 -18.58
CA ASN A 11 0.82 -19.26 -20.00
C ASN A 11 0.02 -18.03 -20.45
N GLN A 12 -1.06 -17.70 -19.76
CA GLN A 12 -1.85 -16.50 -20.03
C GLN A 12 -1.22 -15.25 -19.44
N ILE A 13 -0.62 -15.34 -18.24
CA ILE A 13 0.15 -14.27 -17.60
C ILE A 13 1.37 -13.88 -18.45
N LYS A 14 2.15 -14.87 -18.91
CA LYS A 14 3.32 -14.62 -19.78
C LYS A 14 2.97 -13.94 -21.10
N LYS A 15 1.81 -14.26 -21.68
CA LYS A 15 1.35 -13.66 -22.94
C LYS A 15 0.82 -12.24 -22.80
N ALA A 16 0.40 -11.84 -21.60
CA ALA A 16 -0.14 -10.50 -21.34
C ALA A 16 0.94 -9.43 -21.09
N GLY A 17 2.23 -9.78 -21.05
CA GLY A 17 3.32 -8.82 -20.82
C GLY A 17 3.32 -8.15 -19.44
N GLY A 18 2.36 -8.49 -18.58
CA GLY A 18 2.34 -8.10 -17.19
C GLY A 18 3.23 -9.05 -16.39
N LYS A 19 4.36 -8.56 -15.90
CA LYS A 19 4.91 -9.10 -14.66
C LYS A 19 3.76 -9.10 -13.67
N GLU A 20 3.55 -10.24 -13.02
CA GLU A 20 2.61 -10.42 -11.93
C GLU A 20 2.49 -9.13 -11.14
N ALA A 21 1.28 -8.61 -10.97
CA ALA A 21 1.01 -7.59 -9.96
C ALA A 21 1.21 -8.27 -8.59
N GLN A 22 2.47 -8.56 -8.28
CA GLN A 22 2.93 -9.28 -7.11
C GLN A 22 2.76 -8.28 -5.96
N THR A 23 1.56 -8.27 -5.39
CA THR A 23 1.32 -7.56 -4.14
C THR A 23 2.00 -8.36 -3.03
N ASP A 24 2.92 -7.72 -2.32
CA ASP A 24 3.69 -8.39 -1.26
C ASP A 24 2.81 -8.77 -0.06
N ALA A 25 1.71 -8.02 0.17
CA ALA A 25 0.77 -8.23 1.26
C ALA A 25 -0.57 -7.51 1.00
N VAL A 26 -1.60 -7.85 1.78
CA VAL A 26 -2.79 -7.00 1.95
C VAL A 26 -2.63 -6.19 3.23
N LEU A 27 -2.78 -4.87 3.14
CA LEU A 27 -2.66 -3.98 4.29
C LEU A 27 -4.01 -3.76 4.95
N THR A 28 -4.09 -3.98 6.27
CA THR A 28 -5.29 -3.73 7.07
C THR A 28 -5.00 -2.77 8.23
N CYS A 29 -6.02 -2.02 8.63
CA CYS A 29 -5.94 -1.10 9.75
C CYS A 29 -5.79 -1.88 11.07
N PRO A 30 -4.82 -1.52 11.95
CA PRO A 30 -4.58 -2.25 13.19
C PRO A 30 -5.73 -2.16 14.21
N MET A 31 -6.58 -1.14 14.11
CA MET A 31 -7.66 -0.88 15.08
C MET A 31 -9.00 -1.45 14.67
N CYS A 32 -9.33 -1.45 13.38
CA CYS A 32 -10.64 -1.89 12.89
C CYS A 32 -10.58 -2.98 11.81
N PHE A 33 -9.38 -3.43 11.44
CA PHE A 33 -9.13 -4.44 10.40
C PHE A 33 -9.72 -4.10 9.01
N SER A 34 -10.17 -2.86 8.81
CA SER A 34 -10.59 -2.39 7.49
C SER A 34 -9.43 -2.55 6.50
N PRO A 35 -9.66 -3.08 5.29
CA PRO A 35 -8.64 -3.13 4.27
C PRO A 35 -8.23 -1.69 3.90
N LEU A 36 -6.93 -1.44 3.82
CA LEU A 36 -6.34 -0.14 3.47
C LEU A 36 -5.71 -0.15 2.09
N SER A 37 -5.14 -1.28 1.67
CA SER A 37 -4.63 -1.47 0.31
C SER A 37 -4.54 -2.95 -0.03
N TYR A 38 -4.83 -3.28 -1.28
CA TYR A 38 -4.70 -4.64 -1.85
C TYR A 38 -3.44 -4.81 -2.70
N ASN A 39 -2.74 -3.72 -3.02
CA ASN A 39 -1.58 -3.69 -3.89
C ASN A 39 -0.49 -2.83 -3.27
N CYS A 40 0.38 -3.47 -2.49
CA CYS A 40 1.53 -2.79 -1.89
C CYS A 40 2.84 -3.48 -2.23
N GLN A 41 3.89 -2.66 -2.35
CA GLN A 41 5.26 -3.11 -2.48
C GLN A 41 5.97 -2.89 -1.15
N ARG A 42 6.70 -3.90 -0.67
CA ARG A 42 7.51 -3.77 0.54
C ARG A 42 8.65 -2.79 0.30
N HIS A 43 8.87 -1.88 1.23
CA HIS A 43 9.94 -0.90 1.12
C HIS A 43 11.32 -1.59 1.19
N GLU A 44 12.23 -1.32 0.24
CA GLU A 44 13.55 -1.97 0.17
C GLU A 44 14.41 -1.73 1.42
N ARG A 45 14.26 -0.56 2.04
CA ARG A 45 15.08 -0.12 3.20
C ARG A 45 14.50 -0.48 4.57
N TYR A 46 13.18 -0.67 4.68
CA TYR A 46 12.49 -0.88 5.95
C TYR A 46 11.48 -2.00 5.81
N THR A 47 11.78 -3.15 6.41
CA THR A 47 10.98 -4.39 6.26
C THR A 47 9.54 -4.26 6.73
N ASN A 48 9.25 -3.31 7.62
CA ASN A 48 7.93 -3.10 8.22
C ASN A 48 7.16 -1.92 7.60
N GLN A 49 7.65 -1.37 6.48
CA GLN A 49 7.00 -0.28 5.76
C GLN A 49 6.59 -0.74 4.37
N TYR A 50 5.44 -0.24 3.92
CA TYR A 50 4.86 -0.62 2.64
C TYR A 50 4.50 0.63 1.86
N ARG A 51 4.73 0.60 0.54
CA ARG A 51 4.32 1.65 -0.38
C ARG A 51 3.17 1.17 -1.24
N ALA A 52 2.16 2.02 -1.41
CA ALA A 52 1.06 1.76 -2.32
C ALA A 52 0.67 3.03 -3.08
N MET A 53 0.23 2.87 -4.33
CA MET A 53 -0.36 3.94 -5.13
C MET A 53 -1.89 3.97 -4.98
N PHE A 54 -2.49 2.80 -4.72
CA PHE A 54 -3.94 2.65 -4.60
C PHE A 54 -4.30 2.25 -3.17
N VAL A 55 -5.15 3.06 -2.56
CA VAL A 55 -5.64 2.85 -1.19
C VAL A 55 -7.16 2.85 -1.17
N THR A 56 -7.73 2.12 -0.22
CA THR A 56 -9.15 2.11 0.09
C THR A 56 -9.33 2.40 1.58
N ASN A 57 -10.47 2.95 1.98
CA ASN A 57 -10.78 3.23 3.39
C ASN A 57 -9.73 4.13 4.08
N CYS A 58 -9.07 5.00 3.30
CA CYS A 58 -8.09 5.98 3.75
C CYS A 58 -8.61 7.41 3.51
N ARG A 59 -8.27 8.32 4.42
CA ARG A 59 -8.57 9.76 4.36
C ARG A 59 -7.26 10.53 4.48
N VAL A 60 -6.94 11.33 3.47
CA VAL A 60 -5.76 12.21 3.47
C VAL A 60 -6.12 13.57 4.06
N ILE A 61 -5.39 13.99 5.08
CA ILE A 61 -5.59 15.28 5.75
C ILE A 61 -4.65 16.31 5.10
N LYS A 62 -5.10 16.91 4.00
CA LYS A 62 -4.31 17.92 3.25
C LYS A 62 -4.08 19.23 4.02
N SER A 63 -4.80 19.46 5.12
CA SER A 63 -4.62 20.61 5.99
C SER A 63 -3.34 20.52 6.83
N GLU A 64 -2.81 19.32 7.05
CA GLU A 64 -1.63 19.08 7.86
C GLU A 64 -0.48 18.70 6.92
N ARG A 65 0.40 19.66 6.61
CA ARG A 65 1.58 19.43 5.76
C ARG A 65 2.82 19.31 6.63
N TYR A 66 3.41 18.12 6.65
CA TYR A 66 4.72 17.88 7.27
C TYR A 66 5.80 18.11 6.23
N LYS A 67 6.77 18.95 6.55
CA LYS A 67 7.96 19.15 5.72
C LYS A 67 9.16 18.53 6.41
N ASP A 68 9.87 17.66 5.71
CA ASP A 68 11.11 17.13 6.25
C ASP A 68 12.16 18.27 6.38
N LYS A 69 13.01 18.23 7.41
CA LYS A 69 14.03 19.28 7.59
C LYS A 69 15.24 19.10 6.68
N SER A 70 15.41 17.90 6.12
CA SER A 70 16.54 17.50 5.29
C SER A 70 16.19 17.35 3.81
N SER A 71 14.90 17.26 3.46
CA SER A 71 14.39 17.28 2.09
C SER A 71 13.34 18.39 1.92
N ASP A 72 13.17 18.93 0.71
CA ASP A 72 12.07 19.87 0.43
C ASP A 72 10.70 19.16 0.33
N GLU A 73 10.71 17.83 0.45
CA GLU A 73 9.55 16.95 0.33
C GLU A 73 8.49 17.21 1.41
N ALA A 74 7.25 17.25 0.95
CA ALA A 74 6.09 17.37 1.80
C ALA A 74 5.29 16.09 1.92
N PHE A 75 4.84 15.82 3.14
CA PHE A 75 4.03 14.67 3.48
C PHE A 75 2.72 15.10 4.11
N TYR A 76 1.66 14.40 3.75
CA TYR A 76 0.30 14.58 4.26
C TYR A 76 -0.12 13.36 5.07
N PRO A 77 -0.59 13.50 6.31
CA PRO A 77 -1.01 12.35 7.10
C PRO A 77 -2.25 11.70 6.52
N VAL A 78 -2.29 10.37 6.63
CA VAL A 78 -3.34 9.51 6.09
C VAL A 78 -3.91 8.69 7.22
N HIS A 79 -5.19 8.91 7.48
CA HIS A 79 -5.94 8.24 8.53
C HIS A 79 -6.90 7.20 7.94
N CYS A 80 -7.19 6.15 8.68
CA CYS A 80 -8.26 5.23 8.31
C CYS A 80 -9.61 5.96 8.36
N SER A 81 -10.41 5.89 7.29
CA SER A 81 -11.72 6.54 7.27
C SER A 81 -12.75 5.89 8.18
N SER A 82 -12.50 4.65 8.62
CA SER A 82 -13.43 3.90 9.50
C SER A 82 -13.22 4.18 10.99
N CYS A 83 -11.98 4.35 11.44
CA CYS A 83 -11.65 4.50 12.88
C CYS A 83 -10.71 5.67 13.20
N ASP A 84 -10.39 6.50 12.21
CA ASP A 84 -9.53 7.68 12.29
C ASP A 84 -8.10 7.43 12.79
N THR A 85 -7.66 6.16 12.79
CA THR A 85 -6.30 5.80 13.17
C THR A 85 -5.30 6.30 12.12
N HIS A 86 -4.21 6.92 12.55
CA HIS A 86 -3.11 7.31 11.68
C HIS A 86 -2.35 6.05 11.19
N VAL A 87 -2.39 5.82 9.88
CA VAL A 87 -1.91 4.56 9.26
C VAL A 87 -0.75 4.78 8.26
N ALA A 88 -0.69 5.96 7.63
CA ALA A 88 0.29 6.27 6.59
C ALA A 88 0.54 7.77 6.43
N MET A 89 1.57 8.11 5.65
CA MET A 89 1.82 9.45 5.10
C MET A 89 1.76 9.37 3.56
N MET A 90 1.26 10.41 2.91
CA MET A 90 1.24 10.54 1.45
C MET A 90 2.23 11.62 1.00
N ASP A 91 3.10 11.32 0.05
CA ASP A 91 4.03 12.28 -0.54
C ASP A 91 3.39 13.12 -1.67
N GLU A 92 4.19 13.99 -2.29
CA GLU A 92 3.74 14.85 -3.41
C GLU A 92 3.56 14.08 -4.73
N GLU A 93 4.09 12.86 -4.84
CA GLU A 93 3.91 11.96 -5.99
C GLU A 93 2.65 11.07 -5.82
N GLU A 94 1.81 11.38 -4.83
CA GLU A 94 0.60 10.62 -4.47
C GLU A 94 0.89 9.17 -4.06
N VAL A 95 2.10 8.89 -3.55
CA VAL A 95 2.46 7.58 -3.01
C VAL A 95 2.25 7.54 -1.51
N TYR A 96 1.60 6.48 -1.06
CA TYR A 96 1.26 6.24 0.33
C TYR A 96 2.33 5.38 0.99
N HIS A 97 2.91 5.88 2.07
CA HIS A 97 3.90 5.20 2.90
C HIS A 97 3.26 4.74 4.20
N PHE A 98 2.94 3.45 4.28
CA PHE A 98 2.33 2.80 5.43
C PHE A 98 3.40 2.35 6.43
N PHE A 99 3.19 2.67 7.70
CA PHE A 99 4.06 2.29 8.81
C PHE A 99 3.30 1.70 10.01
N ASN A 100 1.96 1.88 10.07
CA ASN A 100 1.12 1.38 11.15
C ASN A 100 -0.03 0.54 10.58
N THR A 101 0.33 -0.60 9.98
CA THR A 101 -0.59 -1.52 9.32
C THR A 101 -0.29 -2.96 9.65
N ILE A 102 -1.31 -3.81 9.59
CA ILE A 102 -1.15 -5.26 9.65
C ILE A 102 -1.08 -5.78 8.22
N ALA A 103 0.05 -6.37 7.85
CA ALA A 103 0.24 -7.08 6.59
C ALA A 103 -0.29 -8.52 6.74
N THR A 104 -1.25 -8.90 5.91
CA THR A 104 -1.85 -10.24 5.85
C THR A 104 -1.58 -10.89 4.50
#